data_AF-A0A8T5P7X2-F1
#
_entry.id   AF-A0A8T5P7X2-F1
#
_cell.length_a   1.000
_cell.length_b   1.000
_cell.length_c   1.000
_cell.angle_alpha   90.00
_cell.angle_beta   90.00
_cell.angle_gamma   90.00
#
_symmetry.space_group_name_H-M   'P 1'
#
loop_
_entity.id
_entity.type
_entity.pdbx_description
1 polymer ?
#
loop_
_entity_poly.entity_id
_entity_poly.type
_entity_poly.pdbx_seq_one_letter_code
_entity_poly.pdbx_strand_id
1 'polypeptide(L)'
;MTERKLKGGVLLGYLDFIKQQWGQDGLDECLKAVQLDIKDIKPDVLYSLEFDEKIMKWISGTKGMEYVRKSGNHTVKNLGSLAYLVSFVNIKHLLKRAKDNYQETFNFGEVSILCDDFSKKAVIIMKDSNLIEESSIAWEGAFEGMMEVTRTKGTVKLNKCQVKGNPYDEFLLDWA
;
A
#
# COMPACT_ATOMS: atom_id res chain seq x y z
N MET A 1 -13.92 -7.14 19.09
CA MET A 1 -13.10 -7.09 17.86
C MET A 1 -11.72 -6.60 18.23
N THR A 2 -10.67 -7.26 17.74
CA THR A 2 -9.29 -6.81 17.94
C THR A 2 -9.07 -5.50 17.18
N GLU A 3 -8.36 -4.56 17.80
CA GLU A 3 -7.99 -3.29 17.17
C GLU A 3 -7.09 -3.55 15.93
N ARG A 4 -7.46 -2.99 14.79
CA ARG A 4 -6.72 -3.12 13.53
C ARG A 4 -5.49 -2.22 13.55
N LYS A 5 -4.32 -2.81 13.33
CA LYS A 5 -3.01 -2.15 13.39
C LYS A 5 -2.09 -2.57 12.27
N LEU A 6 -1.17 -1.67 11.94
CA LEU A 6 -0.15 -1.85 10.92
C LEU A 6 1.20 -1.29 11.37
N LYS A 7 2.28 -1.76 10.76
CA LYS A 7 3.64 -1.28 11.06
C LYS A 7 3.82 0.18 10.68
N GLY A 8 4.48 0.95 11.55
CA GLY A 8 4.76 2.38 11.36
C GLY A 8 5.51 2.69 10.07
N GLY A 9 6.23 1.72 9.48
CA GLY A 9 6.88 1.86 8.18
C GLY A 9 5.91 2.25 7.05
N VAL A 10 4.66 1.81 7.09
CA VAL A 10 3.63 2.20 6.11
C VAL A 10 3.28 3.69 6.26
N LEU A 11 3.03 4.14 7.50
CA LEU A 11 2.74 5.55 7.80
C LEU A 11 3.90 6.44 7.34
N LEU A 12 5.13 6.04 7.67
CA LEU A 12 6.34 6.76 7.26
C LEU A 12 6.48 6.83 5.74
N GLY A 13 6.10 5.79 5.00
CA GLY A 13 6.09 5.82 3.53
C GLY A 13 5.14 6.87 2.96
N TYR A 14 3.92 6.99 3.50
CA TYR A 14 2.99 8.03 3.09
C TYR A 14 3.45 9.43 3.47
N LEU A 15 3.99 9.61 4.67
CA LEU A 15 4.51 10.90 5.14
C LEU A 15 5.74 11.34 4.34
N ASP A 16 6.61 10.41 3.96
CA ASP A 16 7.75 10.68 3.07
C ASP A 16 7.27 11.10 1.67
N PHE A 17 6.27 10.41 1.11
CA PHE A 17 5.64 10.84 -0.14
C PHE A 17 5.09 12.27 -0.07
N ILE A 18 4.33 12.57 0.99
CA ILE A 18 3.77 13.91 1.24
C ILE A 18 4.88 14.96 1.23
N LYS A 19 5.96 14.71 1.98
CA LYS A 19 7.12 15.61 2.06
C LYS A 19 7.81 15.77 0.70
N GLN A 20 7.96 14.69 -0.07
CA GLN A 20 8.58 14.76 -1.38
C GLN A 20 7.75 15.58 -2.38
N GLN A 21 6.43 15.45 -2.35
CA GLN A 21 5.54 16.13 -3.29
C GLN A 21 5.26 17.59 -2.93
N TRP A 22 5.15 17.90 -1.63
CA TRP A 22 4.65 19.19 -1.14
C TRP A 22 5.55 19.87 -0.12
N GLY A 23 6.76 19.36 0.08
CA GLY A 23 7.74 19.93 1.01
C GLY A 23 7.37 19.73 2.48
N GLN A 24 8.12 20.42 3.34
CA GLN A 24 7.90 20.35 4.80
C GLN A 24 6.54 20.94 5.19
N ASP A 25 6.06 21.98 4.51
CA ASP A 25 4.77 22.62 4.79
C ASP A 25 3.60 21.62 4.61
N GLY A 26 3.60 20.85 3.51
CA GLY A 26 2.57 19.82 3.28
C GLY A 26 2.62 18.69 4.30
N LEU A 27 3.83 18.32 4.75
CA LEU A 27 4.00 17.35 5.83
C LEU A 27 3.44 17.87 7.15
N ASP A 28 3.75 19.11 7.53
CA ASP A 28 3.30 19.72 8.77
C ASP A 28 1.77 19.92 8.79
N GLU A 29 1.17 20.32 7.67
CA GLU A 29 -0.28 20.40 7.50
C GLU A 29 -0.96 19.05 7.71
N CYS A 30 -0.41 17.97 7.12
CA CYS A 30 -0.93 16.62 7.29
C CYS A 30 -0.81 16.16 8.75
N LEU A 31 0.39 16.25 9.34
CA LEU A 31 0.64 15.84 10.73
C LEU A 31 -0.29 16.55 11.72
N LYS A 32 -0.52 17.85 11.52
CA LYS A 32 -1.48 18.63 12.30
C LYS A 32 -2.92 18.14 12.12
N ALA A 33 -3.33 17.87 10.88
CA ALA A 33 -4.69 17.40 10.58
C ALA A 33 -4.98 16.01 11.16
N VAL A 34 -3.99 15.11 11.13
CA VAL A 34 -4.14 13.73 11.64
C VAL A 34 -3.78 13.60 13.12
N GLN A 35 -3.31 14.68 13.75
CA GLN A 35 -2.90 14.77 15.16
C GLN A 35 -1.81 13.75 15.53
N LEU A 36 -0.74 13.73 14.74
CA LEU A 36 0.36 12.79 14.91
C LEU A 36 1.71 13.53 14.92
N ASP A 37 2.64 13.10 15.77
CA ASP A 37 4.05 13.53 15.72
C ASP A 37 4.88 12.45 15.03
N ILE A 38 5.57 12.83 13.96
CA ILE A 38 6.43 11.92 13.18
C ILE A 38 7.54 11.30 14.03
N LYS A 39 8.01 11.98 15.09
CA LYS A 39 9.08 11.49 15.98
C LYS A 39 8.66 10.27 16.81
N ASP A 40 7.35 10.08 16.97
CA ASP A 40 6.78 8.97 17.73
C ASP A 40 6.56 7.72 16.85
N ILE A 41 6.73 7.83 15.53
CA ILE A 41 6.58 6.69 14.62
C ILE A 41 7.90 5.92 14.49
N LYS A 42 7.85 4.64 14.86
CA LYS A 42 8.94 3.67 14.67
C LYS A 42 8.52 2.66 13.59
N PRO A 43 9.41 2.32 12.62
CA PRO A 43 9.04 1.46 11.49
C PRO A 43 8.42 0.11 11.89
N ASP A 44 8.96 -0.56 12.90
CA ASP A 44 8.57 -1.93 13.29
C ASP A 44 7.52 -2.01 14.40
N VAL A 45 7.00 -0.87 14.87
CA VAL A 45 5.93 -0.82 15.89
C VAL A 45 4.56 -0.77 15.22
N LEU A 46 3.57 -1.42 15.84
CA LEU A 46 2.18 -1.44 15.35
C LEU A 46 1.40 -0.20 15.83
N TYR A 47 0.79 0.51 14.89
CA TYR A 47 -0.05 1.70 15.09
C TYR A 47 -1.48 1.43 14.61
N SER A 48 -2.46 2.16 15.15
CA SER A 48 -3.86 2.06 14.72
C SER A 48 -4.01 2.37 13.23
N LEU A 49 -4.82 1.54 12.53
CA LEU A 49 -5.22 1.75 11.13
C LEU A 49 -5.85 3.14 10.91
N GLU A 50 -6.45 3.73 11.93
CA GLU A 50 -7.09 5.05 11.84
C GLU A 50 -6.13 6.15 11.36
N PHE A 51 -4.85 6.09 11.75
CA PHE A 51 -3.86 7.07 11.29
C PHE A 51 -3.61 6.96 9.79
N ASP A 52 -3.52 5.74 9.28
CA ASP A 52 -3.34 5.45 7.85
C ASP A 52 -4.52 5.96 7.03
N GLU A 53 -5.74 5.67 7.48
CA GLU A 53 -6.96 6.16 6.87
C GLU A 53 -7.06 7.69 6.88
N LYS A 54 -6.67 8.34 7.98
CA LYS A 54 -6.65 9.80 8.11
C LYS A 54 -5.65 10.43 7.14
N ILE A 55 -4.45 9.86 7.01
CA ILE A 55 -3.43 10.35 6.08
C ILE A 55 -3.93 10.22 4.64
N MET A 56 -4.47 9.05 4.26
CA MET A 56 -5.01 8.84 2.93
C MET A 56 -6.19 9.77 2.60
N LYS A 57 -7.11 9.97 3.54
CA LYS A 57 -8.22 10.93 3.41
C LYS A 57 -7.75 12.37 3.32
N TRP A 58 -6.67 12.74 4.01
CA TRP A 58 -6.07 14.05 3.87
C TRP A 58 -5.50 14.24 2.46
N ILE A 59 -4.80 13.24 1.91
CA ILE A 59 -4.29 13.28 0.53
C ILE A 59 -5.45 13.40 -0.46
N SER A 60 -6.47 12.53 -0.35
CA SER A 60 -7.61 12.54 -1.27
C SER A 60 -8.39 13.86 -1.21
N GLY A 61 -8.66 14.36 0.00
CA GLY A 61 -9.44 15.57 0.23
C GLY A 61 -8.73 16.87 -0.17
N THR A 62 -7.39 16.92 -0.10
CA THR A 62 -6.64 18.16 -0.38
C THR A 62 -5.95 18.17 -1.74
N LYS A 63 -5.56 17.00 -2.26
CA LYS A 63 -4.74 16.87 -3.48
C LYS A 63 -5.41 16.01 -4.55
N GLY A 64 -6.35 15.15 -4.17
CA GLY A 64 -7.13 14.31 -5.08
C GLY A 64 -6.72 12.83 -5.06
N MET A 65 -7.63 11.96 -5.52
CA MET A 65 -7.46 10.51 -5.47
C MET A 65 -6.26 9.97 -6.24
N GLU A 66 -5.83 10.65 -7.31
CA GLU A 66 -4.64 10.22 -8.05
C GLU A 66 -3.38 10.20 -7.17
N TYR A 67 -3.29 11.07 -6.17
CA TYR A 67 -2.13 11.15 -5.29
C TYR A 67 -2.14 10.06 -4.22
N VAL A 68 -3.30 9.49 -3.90
CA VAL A 68 -3.38 8.29 -3.05
C VAL A 68 -2.80 7.07 -3.79
N ARG A 69 -3.10 6.94 -5.09
CA ARG A 69 -2.48 5.89 -5.92
C ARG A 69 -0.96 6.08 -5.98
N LYS A 70 -0.50 7.30 -6.28
CA LYS A 70 0.94 7.63 -6.33
C LYS A 70 1.64 7.41 -4.99
N SER A 71 0.97 7.69 -3.87
CA SER A 71 1.54 7.49 -2.54
C SER A 71 1.69 6.02 -2.18
N GLY A 72 0.76 5.16 -2.58
CA GLY A 72 0.89 3.70 -2.45
C GLY A 72 2.07 3.16 -3.25
N ASN A 73 2.23 3.60 -4.51
CA ASN A 73 3.37 3.26 -5.37
C ASN A 73 4.70 3.66 -4.72
N HIS A 74 4.78 4.89 -4.22
CA HIS A 74 5.96 5.42 -3.52
C HIS A 74 6.29 4.62 -2.25
N THR A 75 5.28 4.31 -1.43
CA THR A 75 5.46 3.62 -0.15
C THR A 75 6.13 2.26 -0.32
N VAL A 76 5.73 1.48 -1.33
CA VAL A 76 6.38 0.20 -1.65
C VAL A 76 7.81 0.38 -2.13
N LYS A 77 8.07 1.40 -2.95
CA LYS A 77 9.39 1.65 -3.54
C LYS A 77 10.41 2.13 -2.52
N ASN A 78 9.96 2.78 -1.46
CA ASN A 78 10.83 3.39 -0.45
C ASN A 78 10.95 2.58 0.85
N LEU A 79 10.77 1.25 0.78
CA LEU A 79 11.17 0.33 1.85
C LEU A 79 12.70 0.19 2.04
N GLY A 80 13.50 1.17 1.58
CA GLY A 80 14.95 1.24 1.78
C GLY A 80 15.75 0.23 0.94
N SER A 81 16.80 -0.35 1.53
CA SER A 81 17.70 -1.31 0.88
C SER A 81 17.00 -2.56 0.32
N LEU A 82 15.80 -2.86 0.82
CA LEU A 82 14.94 -3.93 0.30
C LEU A 82 14.51 -3.68 -1.14
N ALA A 83 14.22 -2.43 -1.53
CA ALA A 83 13.82 -2.10 -2.91
C ALA A 83 14.92 -2.46 -3.93
N TYR A 84 16.19 -2.27 -3.57
CA TYR A 84 17.34 -2.65 -4.40
C TYR A 84 17.47 -4.19 -4.50
N LEU A 85 17.34 -4.90 -3.37
CA LEU A 85 17.44 -6.37 -3.33
C LEU A 85 16.30 -7.05 -4.11
N VAL A 86 15.07 -6.54 -3.99
CA VAL A 86 13.91 -7.10 -4.72
C VAL A 86 13.94 -6.76 -6.22
N SER A 87 14.76 -5.79 -6.66
CA SER A 87 14.86 -5.45 -8.08
C SER A 87 15.51 -6.54 -8.94
N PHE A 88 16.22 -7.47 -8.30
CA PHE A 88 16.79 -8.66 -8.94
C PHE A 88 15.88 -9.89 -8.83
N VAL A 89 14.72 -9.74 -8.18
CA VAL A 89 13.77 -10.82 -7.93
C VAL A 89 12.61 -10.71 -8.93
N ASN A 90 12.21 -11.83 -9.53
CA ASN A 90 11.04 -11.89 -10.40
C ASN A 90 9.75 -11.63 -9.60
N ILE A 91 8.80 -10.86 -10.16
CA ILE A 91 7.51 -10.54 -9.53
C ILE A 91 6.81 -11.76 -8.93
N LYS A 92 6.90 -12.94 -9.58
CA LYS A 92 6.32 -14.19 -9.08
C LYS A 92 6.88 -14.63 -7.73
N HIS A 93 8.18 -14.46 -7.51
CA HIS A 93 8.81 -14.80 -6.24
C HIS A 93 8.40 -13.82 -5.14
N LEU A 94 8.23 -12.54 -5.48
CA LEU A 94 7.72 -11.54 -4.54
C LEU A 94 6.27 -11.88 -4.17
N LEU A 95 5.42 -12.19 -5.16
CA LEU A 95 4.04 -12.61 -4.95
C LEU A 95 3.92 -13.88 -4.10
N LYS A 96 4.81 -14.86 -4.25
CA LYS A 96 4.84 -16.06 -3.38
C LYS A 96 5.03 -15.72 -1.89
N ARG A 97 5.68 -14.60 -1.56
CA ARG A 97 5.91 -14.14 -0.18
C ARG A 97 4.95 -13.04 0.28
N ALA A 98 4.11 -12.50 -0.60
CA ALA A 98 3.32 -11.33 -0.29
C ALA A 98 2.27 -11.57 0.82
N LYS A 99 1.75 -12.80 0.95
CA LYS A 99 0.90 -13.17 2.09
C LYS A 99 1.65 -13.04 3.43
N ASP A 100 2.84 -13.63 3.52
CA ASP A 100 3.64 -13.61 4.76
C ASP A 100 4.05 -12.18 5.10
N ASN A 101 4.53 -11.43 4.10
CA ASN A 101 4.90 -10.02 4.27
C ASN A 101 3.70 -9.17 4.74
N TYR A 102 2.50 -9.45 4.23
CA TYR A 102 1.29 -8.77 4.66
C TYR A 102 1.00 -9.07 6.13
N GLN A 103 1.05 -10.35 6.55
CA GLN A 103 0.80 -10.74 7.94
C GLN A 103 1.88 -10.25 8.92
N GLU A 104 3.11 -10.03 8.45
CA GLU A 104 4.17 -9.37 9.23
C GLU A 104 3.95 -7.85 9.37
N THR A 105 3.19 -7.24 8.47
CA THR A 105 2.98 -5.78 8.41
C THR A 105 1.66 -5.37 9.05
N PHE A 106 0.61 -6.17 8.91
CA PHE A 106 -0.76 -5.89 9.32
C PHE A 106 -1.26 -7.00 10.24
N ASN A 107 -1.98 -6.64 11.31
CA ASN A 107 -2.61 -7.61 12.23
C ASN A 107 -4.07 -7.93 11.86
N PHE A 108 -4.51 -7.52 10.67
CA PHE A 108 -5.89 -7.60 10.19
C PHE A 108 -5.90 -7.90 8.69
N GLY A 109 -7.06 -8.30 8.19
CA GLY A 109 -7.27 -8.62 6.77
C GLY A 109 -6.58 -9.92 6.35
N GLU A 110 -6.90 -10.35 5.14
CA GLU A 110 -6.34 -11.56 4.53
C GLU A 110 -5.95 -11.30 3.08
N VAL A 111 -4.75 -11.75 2.70
CA VAL A 111 -4.26 -11.67 1.32
C VAL A 111 -4.14 -13.08 0.76
N SER A 112 -4.75 -13.29 -0.41
CA SER A 112 -4.63 -14.51 -1.21
C SER A 112 -4.14 -14.15 -2.60
N ILE A 113 -3.28 -15.00 -3.16
CA ILE A 113 -2.66 -14.76 -4.46
C ILE A 113 -2.89 -15.98 -5.33
N LEU A 114 -3.53 -15.73 -6.47
CA LEU A 114 -3.72 -16.70 -7.54
C LEU A 114 -2.75 -16.35 -8.66
N CYS A 115 -1.60 -17.02 -8.67
CA CYS A 115 -0.56 -16.87 -9.68
C CYS A 115 -0.02 -18.26 -9.99
N ASP A 116 -0.02 -18.65 -11.26
CA ASP A 116 0.63 -19.90 -11.69
C ASP A 116 2.03 -19.62 -12.27
N ASP A 117 2.86 -20.65 -12.35
CA ASP A 117 4.26 -20.52 -12.77
C ASP A 117 4.43 -20.23 -14.27
N PHE A 118 3.39 -20.34 -15.09
CA PHE A 118 3.45 -20.18 -16.56
C PHE A 118 2.72 -18.95 -17.09
N SER A 119 1.74 -18.45 -16.36
CA SER A 119 0.92 -17.29 -16.70
C SER A 119 1.71 -16.00 -16.49
N LYS A 120 1.33 -14.98 -17.24
CA LYS A 120 1.81 -13.62 -17.02
C LYS A 120 0.77 -12.77 -16.30
N LYS A 121 -0.04 -13.43 -15.47
CA LYS A 121 -1.12 -12.81 -14.72
C LYS A 121 -1.10 -13.28 -13.28
N ALA A 122 -1.48 -12.39 -12.38
CA ALA A 122 -1.79 -12.75 -11.01
C ALA A 122 -3.07 -12.04 -10.59
N VAL A 123 -3.90 -12.73 -9.82
CA VAL A 123 -5.04 -12.13 -9.13
C VAL A 123 -4.71 -12.07 -7.65
N ILE A 124 -4.74 -10.88 -7.09
CA ILE A 124 -4.58 -10.64 -5.66
C ILE A 124 -5.96 -10.36 -5.07
N ILE A 125 -6.32 -11.13 -4.06
CA ILE A 125 -7.58 -11.00 -3.34
C ILE A 125 -7.25 -10.49 -1.94
N MET A 126 -7.83 -9.36 -1.57
CA MET A 126 -7.69 -8.76 -0.24
C MET A 126 -9.05 -8.71 0.45
N LYS A 127 -9.20 -9.46 1.54
CA LYS A 127 -10.45 -9.56 2.29
C LYS A 127 -10.31 -8.87 3.63
N ASP A 128 -11.32 -8.07 4.01
CA ASP A 128 -11.35 -7.32 5.27
C ASP A 128 -10.14 -6.38 5.47
N SER A 129 -9.40 -6.07 4.39
CA SER A 129 -8.20 -5.24 4.42
C SER A 129 -8.50 -3.74 4.31
N ASN A 130 -9.52 -3.34 3.57
CA ASN A 130 -9.78 -1.94 3.23
C ASN A 130 -11.17 -1.52 3.72
N LEU A 131 -11.21 -0.45 4.50
CA LEU A 131 -12.45 0.11 5.06
C LEU A 131 -12.89 1.41 4.37
N ILE A 132 -12.02 1.98 3.53
CA ILE A 132 -12.27 3.19 2.76
C ILE A 132 -11.81 3.01 1.31
N GLU A 133 -12.36 3.80 0.39
CA GLU A 133 -12.02 3.70 -1.04
C GLU A 133 -10.55 4.06 -1.29
N GLU A 134 -10.02 5.01 -0.54
CA GLU A 134 -8.62 5.42 -0.62
C GLU A 134 -7.66 4.25 -0.43
N SER A 135 -7.93 3.35 0.52
CA SER A 135 -7.07 2.20 0.78
C SER A 135 -7.04 1.25 -0.42
N SER A 136 -8.18 1.05 -1.09
CA SER A 136 -8.23 0.21 -2.30
C SER A 136 -7.37 0.80 -3.42
N ILE A 137 -7.43 2.13 -3.60
CA ILE A 137 -6.66 2.85 -4.61
C ILE A 137 -5.16 2.92 -4.26
N ALA A 138 -4.83 3.05 -2.97
CA ALA A 138 -3.44 2.99 -2.51
C ALA A 138 -2.83 1.61 -2.77
N TRP A 139 -3.58 0.52 -2.54
CA TRP A 139 -3.13 -0.83 -2.89
C TRP A 139 -2.94 -1.04 -4.38
N GLU A 140 -3.82 -0.46 -5.22
CA GLU A 140 -3.61 -0.48 -6.67
C GLU A 140 -2.25 0.13 -7.04
N GLY A 141 -1.95 1.31 -6.49
CA GLY A 141 -0.65 1.97 -6.66
C GLY A 141 0.52 1.18 -6.07
N ALA A 142 0.33 0.56 -4.91
CA ALA A 142 1.34 -0.28 -4.28
C ALA A 142 1.74 -1.45 -5.19
N PHE A 143 0.77 -2.14 -5.82
CA PHE A 143 1.06 -3.21 -6.76
C PHE A 143 1.73 -2.72 -8.04
N GLU A 144 1.41 -1.51 -8.52
CA GLU A 144 2.18 -0.89 -9.61
C GLU A 144 3.63 -0.66 -9.20
N GLY A 145 3.85 -0.13 -8.00
CA GLY A 145 5.17 0.06 -7.41
C GLY A 145 5.93 -1.26 -7.31
N MET A 146 5.26 -2.35 -6.93
CA MET A 146 5.84 -3.70 -6.91
C MET A 146 6.30 -4.15 -8.29
N MET A 147 5.50 -3.94 -9.33
CA MET A 147 5.89 -4.29 -10.71
C MET A 147 7.07 -3.43 -11.19
N GLU A 148 7.10 -2.14 -10.84
CA GLU A 148 8.21 -1.25 -11.17
C GLU A 148 9.53 -1.68 -10.52
N VAL A 149 9.52 -1.99 -9.21
CA VAL A 149 10.76 -2.42 -8.52
C VAL A 149 11.30 -3.71 -9.11
N THR A 150 10.45 -4.67 -9.47
CA THR A 150 10.86 -5.93 -10.12
C THR A 150 11.08 -5.78 -11.63
N ARG A 151 11.11 -4.54 -12.16
CA ARG A 151 11.29 -4.22 -13.59
C ARG A 151 10.33 -4.98 -14.51
N THR A 152 9.16 -5.33 -13.98
CA THR A 152 8.13 -6.10 -14.66
C THR A 152 7.20 -5.13 -15.37
N LYS A 153 7.18 -5.16 -16.70
CA LYS A 153 6.30 -4.29 -17.50
C LYS A 153 4.90 -4.89 -17.59
N GLY A 154 3.90 -4.14 -17.16
CA GLY A 154 2.52 -4.58 -17.21
C GLY A 154 1.56 -3.56 -16.61
N THR A 155 0.37 -4.02 -16.24
CA THR A 155 -0.70 -3.20 -15.68
C THR A 155 -1.27 -3.81 -14.41
N VAL A 156 -1.82 -2.93 -13.57
CA VAL A 156 -2.62 -3.30 -12.40
C VAL A 156 -4.01 -2.72 -12.57
N LYS A 157 -5.04 -3.51 -12.27
CA LYS A 157 -6.43 -3.05 -12.28
C LYS A 157 -7.19 -3.56 -11.06
N LEU A 158 -7.88 -2.66 -10.37
CA LEU A 158 -8.90 -3.00 -9.38
C LEU A 158 -10.19 -3.47 -10.10
N ASN A 159 -10.52 -4.75 -9.99
CA ASN A 159 -11.71 -5.36 -10.61
C ASN A 159 -12.92 -5.43 -9.68
N LYS A 160 -12.70 -5.70 -8.40
CA LYS A 160 -13.74 -5.73 -7.36
C LYS A 160 -13.29 -4.86 -6.21
N CYS A 161 -14.23 -4.15 -5.60
CA CYS A 161 -13.96 -3.23 -4.49
C CYS A 161 -14.93 -3.49 -3.33
N GLN A 162 -14.42 -3.86 -2.17
CA GLN A 162 -15.20 -4.30 -1.01
C GLN A 162 -16.05 -3.18 -0.44
N VAL A 163 -15.49 -1.97 -0.39
CA VAL A 163 -16.21 -0.77 0.07
C VAL A 163 -17.32 -0.35 -0.90
N LYS A 164 -17.35 -0.91 -2.12
CA LYS A 164 -18.43 -0.76 -3.11
C LYS A 164 -19.41 -1.94 -3.11
N GLY A 165 -19.43 -2.74 -2.04
CA GLY A 165 -20.37 -3.84 -1.84
C GLY A 165 -19.91 -5.21 -2.34
N ASN A 166 -18.67 -5.35 -2.81
CA ASN A 166 -18.09 -6.67 -3.11
C ASN A 166 -17.64 -7.37 -1.82
N PRO A 167 -17.51 -8.70 -1.80
CA PRO A 167 -17.04 -9.43 -0.62
C PRO A 167 -15.54 -9.24 -0.31
N TYR A 168 -14.76 -8.71 -1.26
CA TYR A 168 -13.31 -8.50 -1.17
C TYR A 168 -12.84 -7.53 -2.26
N ASP A 169 -11.63 -7.01 -2.13
CA ASP A 169 -10.93 -6.32 -3.21
C ASP A 169 -10.21 -7.33 -4.10
N GLU A 170 -10.30 -7.15 -5.41
CA GLU A 170 -9.64 -8.01 -6.40
C GLU A 170 -8.78 -7.15 -7.32
N PHE A 171 -7.48 -7.41 -7.32
CA PHE A 171 -6.51 -6.73 -8.19
C PHE A 171 -6.00 -7.72 -9.22
N LEU A 172 -6.11 -7.37 -10.49
CA LEU A 172 -5.51 -8.10 -11.60
C LEU A 172 -4.20 -7.44 -11.98
N LEU A 173 -3.11 -8.19 -11.86
CA LEU A 173 -1.79 -7.86 -12.39
C LEU A 173 -1.61 -8.63 -13.70
N ASP A 174 -1.26 -7.96 -14.79
CA ASP A 174 -1.03 -8.56 -16.10
C ASP A 174 0.27 -8.00 -16.70
N TRP A 175 1.20 -8.86 -17.11
CA TRP A 175 2.54 -8.46 -17.58
C TRP A 175 3.00 -9.17 -18.86
N ALA A 176 4.06 -8.62 -19.45
CA ALA A 176 4.68 -9.13 -20.68
C ALA A 176 5.96 -9.94 -20.43
#